data_AF-A0A7S2DZF6-F1
#
_entry.id   AF-A0A7S2DZF6-F1
#
_cell.length_a   1.000
_cell.length_b   1.000
_cell.length_c   1.000
_cell.angle_alpha   90.00
_cell.angle_beta   90.00
_cell.angle_gamma   90.00
#
_symmetry.space_group_name_H-M   'P 1'
#
loop_
_entity.id
_entity.type
_entity.pdbx_description
1 polymer ?
#
loop_
_entity_poly.entity_id
_entity_poly.type
_entity_poly.pdbx_seq_one_letter_code
_entity_poly.pdbx_strand_id
1 'polypeptide(L)'
;YGKRPSAQLFARWVALAGGRVRRTKREDILADEEVEPSKQAREITLRTYSGDSGEAGDDDYGSTVASVIDEIWPLQLIDMSDVEQMGLLYDLMHKVPHMVQYYLDRFIFPETCAHQGLKLSACGQELGGNMLFPRRIGFSGTPSDLLPVELGRCHYEKGSDGKMIHVLTSPEVMSATALGDDWSIEGILRMVANGGYHALIDTGALITGLTNLQVATFLLNNGLEGMDGVVYLDEADRK
;
A
#
# COMPACT_ATOMS: atom_id res chain seq x y z
N TYR A 1 -29.24 -12.09 0.79
CA TYR A 1 -27.80 -12.34 0.94
C TYR A 1 -26.97 -11.09 0.71
N GLY A 2 -27.26 -10.28 -0.32
CA GLY A 2 -26.57 -8.99 -0.58
C GLY A 2 -26.66 -7.90 0.51
N LYS A 3 -27.37 -8.14 1.62
CA LYS A 3 -27.39 -7.27 2.81
C LYS A 3 -26.39 -7.70 3.90
N ARG A 4 -25.63 -8.79 3.68
CA ARG A 4 -24.60 -9.22 4.64
C ARG A 4 -23.43 -8.23 4.58
N PRO A 5 -22.88 -7.79 5.72
CA PRO A 5 -21.77 -6.84 5.74
C PRO A 5 -20.57 -7.29 4.89
N SER A 6 -20.23 -8.58 4.93
CA SER A 6 -19.13 -9.13 4.11
C SER A 6 -19.40 -9.09 2.61
N ALA A 7 -20.64 -9.32 2.18
CA ALA A 7 -21.01 -9.26 0.76
C ALA A 7 -21.04 -7.81 0.25
N GLN A 8 -21.43 -6.86 1.10
CA GLN A 8 -21.38 -5.43 0.78
C GLN A 8 -19.94 -4.93 0.69
N LEU A 9 -19.09 -5.31 1.64
CA LEU A 9 -17.67 -4.97 1.64
C LEU A 9 -16.96 -5.52 0.40
N PHE A 10 -17.21 -6.78 0.05
CA PHE A 10 -16.71 -7.39 -1.18
C PHE A 10 -17.16 -6.61 -2.42
N ALA A 11 -18.45 -6.32 -2.54
CA ALA A 11 -18.97 -5.60 -3.70
C ALA A 11 -18.43 -4.16 -3.79
N ARG A 12 -18.15 -3.53 -2.64
CA ARG A 12 -17.48 -2.23 -2.57
C ARG A 12 -16.05 -2.32 -3.11
N TRP A 13 -15.25 -3.29 -2.69
CA TRP A 13 -13.89 -3.46 -3.22
C TRP A 13 -13.87 -3.75 -4.73
N VAL A 14 -14.80 -4.57 -5.22
CA VAL A 14 -14.96 -4.82 -6.66
C VAL A 14 -15.30 -3.52 -7.41
N ALA A 15 -16.20 -2.70 -6.87
CA ALA A 15 -16.57 -1.42 -7.46
C ALA A 15 -15.40 -0.41 -7.48
N LEU A 16 -14.62 -0.37 -6.40
CA LEU A 16 -13.40 0.45 -6.28
C LEU A 16 -12.30 0.00 -7.23
N ALA A 17 -12.22 -1.30 -7.54
CA ALA A 17 -11.32 -1.83 -8.56
C ALA A 17 -11.79 -1.57 -10.00
N GLY A 18 -12.97 -0.95 -10.19
CA GLY A 18 -13.55 -0.67 -11.50
C GLY A 18 -14.44 -1.77 -12.06
N GLY A 19 -14.64 -2.87 -11.32
CA GLY A 19 -15.56 -3.96 -11.69
C GLY A 19 -16.98 -3.77 -11.16
N ARG A 20 -17.84 -4.78 -11.37
CA ARG A 20 -19.22 -4.80 -10.87
C ARG A 20 -19.65 -6.21 -10.50
N VAL A 21 -20.20 -6.38 -9.30
CA VAL A 21 -20.79 -7.67 -8.87
C VAL A 21 -22.16 -7.87 -9.50
N ARG A 22 -22.39 -9.06 -10.04
CA ARG A 22 -23.64 -9.46 -10.72
C ARG A 22 -24.88 -9.15 -9.88
N ARG A 23 -25.90 -8.57 -10.52
CA ARG A 23 -27.20 -8.17 -9.91
C ARG A 23 -27.09 -7.15 -8.77
N THR A 24 -25.99 -6.40 -8.69
CA THR A 24 -25.84 -5.29 -7.74
C THR A 24 -25.74 -3.98 -8.50
N LYS A 25 -26.55 -2.98 -8.14
CA LYS A 25 -26.47 -1.65 -8.76
C LYS A 25 -25.28 -0.91 -8.14
N ARG A 26 -24.42 -0.35 -9.01
CA ARG A 26 -23.19 0.36 -8.60
C ARG A 26 -23.49 1.59 -7.72
N GLU A 27 -24.57 2.29 -8.06
CA GLU A 27 -25.07 3.47 -7.36
C GLU A 27 -25.48 3.16 -5.91
N ASP A 28 -26.04 1.97 -5.64
CA ASP A 28 -26.49 1.58 -4.29
C ASP A 28 -25.31 1.24 -3.34
N ILE A 29 -24.08 1.09 -3.86
CA ILE A 29 -22.89 0.62 -3.11
C ILE A 29 -21.92 1.75 -2.81
N LEU A 30 -21.78 2.70 -3.73
CA LEU A 30 -20.87 3.85 -3.62
C LEU A 30 -21.57 5.12 -3.13
N ALA A 31 -22.87 5.09 -2.86
CA ALA A 31 -23.65 6.25 -2.43
C ALA A 31 -23.15 6.93 -1.14
N ASP A 32 -22.38 6.23 -0.33
CA ASP A 32 -21.94 6.72 0.98
C ASP A 32 -20.59 7.47 0.96
N GLU A 33 -19.79 7.38 -0.12
CA GLU A 33 -18.49 8.07 -0.24
C GLU A 33 -18.17 8.40 -1.72
N GLU A 34 -17.77 9.64 -2.01
CA GLU A 34 -17.31 10.11 -3.35
C GLU A 34 -15.94 9.49 -3.73
N VAL A 35 -15.86 8.15 -3.81
CA VAL A 35 -14.61 7.47 -4.18
C VAL A 35 -14.66 7.07 -5.64
N GLU A 36 -13.82 7.75 -6.44
CA GLU A 36 -13.63 7.42 -7.85
C GLU A 36 -13.02 6.01 -8.01
N PRO A 37 -13.55 5.17 -8.90
CA PRO A 37 -13.00 3.84 -9.15
C PRO A 37 -11.56 3.91 -9.69
N SER A 38 -10.72 2.97 -9.28
CA SER A 38 -9.38 2.77 -9.84
C SER A 38 -9.48 2.30 -11.29
N LYS A 39 -9.47 3.26 -12.23
CA LYS A 39 -9.39 2.99 -13.67
C LYS A 39 -8.11 2.23 -14.03
N GLN A 40 -7.04 2.48 -13.28
CA GLN A 40 -5.75 1.83 -13.45
C GLN A 40 -5.78 0.33 -13.11
N ALA A 41 -6.44 -0.07 -12.02
CA ALA A 41 -6.57 -1.48 -11.66
C ALA A 41 -7.31 -2.27 -12.75
N ARG A 42 -8.46 -1.76 -13.20
CA ARG A 42 -9.24 -2.34 -14.30
C ARG A 42 -8.40 -2.47 -15.59
N GLU A 43 -7.68 -1.43 -15.97
CA GLU A 43 -6.87 -1.42 -17.20
C GLU A 43 -5.71 -2.44 -17.13
N ILE A 44 -5.05 -2.56 -15.97
CA ILE A 44 -4.00 -3.56 -15.75
C ILE A 44 -4.58 -4.98 -15.88
N THR A 45 -5.69 -5.28 -15.20
CA THR A 45 -6.33 -6.60 -15.30
C THR A 45 -6.74 -6.91 -16.73
N LEU A 46 -7.32 -5.94 -17.45
CA LEU A 46 -7.65 -6.12 -18.86
C LEU A 46 -6.41 -6.45 -19.69
N ARG A 47 -5.28 -5.76 -19.49
CA ARG A 47 -4.00 -6.01 -20.19
C ARG A 47 -3.42 -7.39 -19.88
N THR A 48 -3.41 -7.80 -18.61
CA THR A 48 -2.90 -9.13 -18.20
C THR A 48 -3.63 -10.25 -18.93
N TYR A 49 -4.94 -10.10 -19.09
CA TYR A 49 -5.78 -11.14 -19.70
C TYR A 49 -6.03 -10.93 -21.21
N SER A 50 -5.74 -9.76 -21.79
CA SER A 50 -5.81 -9.54 -23.25
C SER A 50 -4.53 -9.95 -24.00
N GLY A 51 -3.47 -10.33 -23.28
CA GLY A 51 -2.24 -10.88 -23.84
C GLY A 51 -1.19 -9.83 -24.25
N ASP A 52 0.04 -10.04 -23.79
CA ASP A 52 1.29 -9.44 -24.29
C ASP A 52 1.91 -10.29 -25.43
N SER A 53 1.08 -11.06 -26.16
CA SER A 53 1.54 -11.77 -27.34
C SER A 53 1.60 -10.77 -28.50
N GLY A 54 2.81 -10.41 -28.93
CA GLY A 54 3.09 -9.68 -30.17
C GLY A 54 2.68 -10.43 -31.46
N GLU A 55 1.63 -11.25 -31.41
CA GLU A 55 0.99 -11.89 -32.54
C GLU A 55 -0.49 -11.52 -32.53
N ALA A 56 -0.97 -10.99 -33.65
CA ALA A 56 -2.36 -10.63 -33.86
C ALA A 56 -3.26 -11.88 -33.70
N GLY A 57 -3.85 -12.03 -32.52
CA GLY A 57 -4.75 -13.13 -32.17
C GLY A 57 -5.91 -12.66 -31.28
N ASP A 58 -7.11 -12.72 -31.85
CA ASP A 58 -8.46 -12.61 -31.29
C ASP A 58 -8.78 -11.52 -30.23
N ASP A 59 -9.43 -10.46 -30.71
CA ASP A 59 -10.19 -9.46 -29.93
C ASP A 59 -11.31 -10.07 -29.05
N ASP A 60 -11.64 -11.36 -29.23
CA ASP A 60 -12.72 -12.08 -28.54
C ASP A 60 -12.40 -12.36 -27.06
N TYR A 61 -11.13 -12.63 -26.72
CA TYR A 61 -10.74 -13.01 -25.36
C TYR A 61 -10.70 -11.80 -24.40
N GLY A 62 -10.21 -10.65 -24.86
CA GLY A 62 -10.25 -9.40 -24.09
C GLY A 62 -11.69 -8.88 -23.85
N SER A 63 -12.56 -9.07 -24.85
CA SER A 63 -14.01 -8.82 -24.73
C SER A 63 -14.65 -9.70 -23.65
N THR A 64 -14.25 -10.97 -23.59
CA THR A 64 -14.72 -11.93 -22.57
C THR A 64 -14.31 -11.51 -21.17
N VAL A 65 -13.07 -11.08 -20.94
CA VAL A 65 -12.60 -10.67 -19.60
C VAL A 65 -13.26 -9.36 -19.15
N ALA A 66 -13.42 -8.40 -20.05
CA ALA A 66 -14.17 -7.17 -19.75
C ALA A 66 -15.60 -7.47 -19.30
N SER A 67 -16.26 -8.43 -19.96
CA SER A 67 -17.60 -8.89 -19.58
C SER A 67 -17.63 -9.53 -18.19
N VAL A 68 -16.59 -10.27 -17.82
CA VAL A 68 -16.46 -10.89 -16.48
C VAL A 68 -16.19 -9.83 -15.41
N ILE A 69 -15.34 -8.84 -15.67
CA ILE A 69 -15.10 -7.71 -14.74
C ILE A 69 -16.39 -6.91 -14.52
N ASP A 70 -17.24 -6.78 -15.54
CA ASP A 70 -18.54 -6.11 -15.45
C ASP A 70 -19.66 -6.98 -14.83
N GLU A 71 -19.41 -8.28 -14.62
CA GLU A 71 -20.31 -9.25 -13.98
C GLU A 71 -19.60 -10.23 -13.01
N ILE A 72 -18.80 -9.72 -12.09
CA ILE A 72 -18.11 -10.52 -11.06
C ILE A 72 -19.10 -11.35 -10.24
N TRP A 73 -18.74 -12.59 -9.95
CA TRP A 73 -19.54 -13.50 -9.13
C TRP A 73 -19.83 -12.90 -7.74
N PRO A 74 -21.06 -12.99 -7.24
CA PRO A 74 -21.36 -12.69 -5.84
C PRO A 74 -20.49 -13.51 -4.88
N LEU A 75 -20.11 -12.92 -3.74
CA LEU A 75 -19.20 -13.54 -2.76
C LEU A 75 -19.51 -15.01 -2.42
N GLN A 76 -20.80 -15.37 -2.30
CA GLN A 76 -21.21 -16.75 -1.97
C GLN A 76 -21.04 -17.78 -3.10
N LEU A 77 -20.78 -17.33 -4.32
CA LEU A 77 -20.58 -18.20 -5.49
C LEU A 77 -19.09 -18.34 -5.86
N ILE A 78 -18.20 -17.67 -5.13
CA ILE A 78 -16.76 -17.77 -5.34
C ILE A 78 -16.30 -19.11 -4.78
N ASP A 79 -15.66 -19.90 -5.63
CA ASP A 79 -14.98 -21.13 -5.22
C ASP A 79 -13.49 -20.84 -4.98
N MET A 80 -13.04 -21.02 -3.75
CA MET A 80 -11.63 -20.81 -3.37
C MET A 80 -10.68 -21.85 -4.00
N SER A 81 -11.21 -22.97 -4.51
CA SER A 81 -10.42 -24.00 -5.20
C SER A 81 -10.27 -23.71 -6.70
N ASP A 82 -11.03 -22.75 -7.23
CA ASP A 82 -10.97 -22.33 -8.63
C ASP A 82 -9.87 -21.27 -8.80
N VAL A 83 -8.76 -21.69 -9.39
CA VAL A 83 -7.57 -20.84 -9.58
C VAL A 83 -7.84 -19.70 -10.57
N GLU A 84 -8.73 -19.89 -11.55
CA GLU A 84 -9.05 -18.86 -12.54
C GLU A 84 -9.89 -17.75 -11.91
N GLN A 85 -10.92 -18.12 -11.14
CA GLN A 85 -11.70 -17.14 -10.38
C GLN A 85 -10.83 -16.37 -9.38
N MET A 86 -9.99 -17.08 -8.62
CA MET A 86 -9.13 -16.47 -7.62
C MET A 86 -8.03 -15.60 -8.24
N GLY A 87 -7.46 -16.01 -9.37
CA GLY A 87 -6.47 -15.24 -10.12
C GLY A 87 -7.06 -13.92 -10.63
N LEU A 88 -8.25 -13.96 -11.23
CA LEU A 88 -8.91 -12.76 -11.74
C LEU A 88 -9.26 -11.77 -10.62
N LEU A 89 -9.77 -12.27 -9.49
CA LEU A 89 -10.07 -11.44 -8.33
C LEU A 89 -8.79 -10.85 -7.71
N TYR A 90 -7.71 -11.63 -7.65
CA TYR A 90 -6.42 -11.14 -7.18
C TYR A 90 -5.93 -10.00 -8.07
N ASP A 91 -5.83 -10.21 -9.38
CA ASP A 91 -5.35 -9.20 -10.31
C ASP A 91 -6.19 -7.93 -10.31
N LEU A 92 -7.51 -8.08 -10.14
CA LEU A 92 -8.44 -6.96 -10.04
C LEU A 92 -8.29 -6.16 -8.74
N MET A 93 -8.13 -6.84 -7.59
CA MET A 93 -8.32 -6.22 -6.28
C MET A 93 -7.06 -6.06 -5.43
N HIS A 94 -5.96 -6.78 -5.70
CA HIS A 94 -4.78 -6.82 -4.81
C HIS A 94 -4.13 -5.45 -4.56
N LYS A 95 -4.25 -4.50 -5.49
CA LYS A 95 -3.74 -3.12 -5.33
C LYS A 95 -4.78 -2.13 -4.79
N VAL A 96 -5.99 -2.57 -4.42
CA VAL A 96 -7.01 -1.68 -3.85
C VAL A 96 -6.61 -1.29 -2.42
N PRO A 97 -6.35 0.00 -2.13
CA PRO A 97 -5.81 0.42 -0.82
C PRO A 97 -6.70 0.00 0.36
N HIS A 98 -8.02 0.10 0.20
CA HIS A 98 -8.99 -0.30 1.22
C HIS A 98 -8.93 -1.79 1.57
N MET A 99 -8.64 -2.65 0.59
CA MET A 99 -8.50 -4.09 0.82
C MET A 99 -7.17 -4.39 1.51
N VAL A 100 -6.09 -3.74 1.07
CA VAL A 100 -4.76 -3.84 1.70
C VAL A 100 -4.83 -3.40 3.16
N GLN A 101 -5.43 -2.24 3.43
CA GLN A 101 -5.64 -1.74 4.78
C GLN A 101 -6.44 -2.73 5.63
N TYR A 102 -7.58 -3.24 5.10
CA TYR A 102 -8.37 -4.23 5.83
C TYR A 102 -7.56 -5.49 6.15
N TYR A 103 -6.77 -5.99 5.20
CA TYR A 103 -5.92 -7.16 5.39
C TYR A 103 -4.86 -6.91 6.49
N LEU A 104 -4.19 -5.76 6.44
CA LEU A 104 -3.20 -5.38 7.42
C LEU A 104 -3.83 -5.22 8.82
N ASP A 105 -4.91 -4.46 8.94
CA ASP A 105 -5.54 -4.15 10.23
C ASP A 105 -6.21 -5.37 10.89
N ARG A 106 -6.77 -6.30 10.10
CA ARG A 106 -7.54 -7.43 10.63
C ARG A 106 -6.73 -8.69 10.84
N PHE A 107 -5.66 -8.90 10.08
CA PHE A 107 -4.88 -10.13 10.13
C PHE A 107 -3.43 -9.88 10.53
N ILE A 108 -2.73 -8.98 9.83
CA ILE A 108 -1.28 -8.82 10.01
C ILE A 108 -0.91 -8.05 11.28
N PHE A 109 -1.44 -6.84 11.47
CA PHE A 109 -1.09 -5.99 12.61
C PHE A 109 -1.50 -6.57 13.97
N PRO A 110 -2.65 -7.26 14.14
CA PRO A 110 -2.94 -7.93 15.39
C PRO A 110 -1.89 -8.99 15.77
N GLU A 111 -1.33 -9.70 14.77
CA GLU A 111 -0.30 -10.71 14.98
C GLU A 111 1.10 -10.10 15.18
N THR A 112 1.43 -9.07 14.41
CA THR A 112 2.81 -8.53 14.30
C THR A 112 3.05 -7.24 15.07
N CYS A 113 2.00 -6.48 15.38
CA CYS A 113 2.06 -5.17 16.03
C CYS A 113 1.39 -5.17 17.41
N ALA A 114 1.32 -6.32 18.08
CA ALA A 114 0.85 -6.42 19.45
C ALA A 114 1.65 -5.46 20.33
N HIS A 115 0.97 -4.44 20.86
CA HIS A 115 1.57 -3.44 21.73
C HIS A 115 1.14 -3.69 23.17
N GLN A 116 2.04 -3.41 24.11
CA GLN A 116 1.68 -3.32 25.52
C GLN A 116 1.39 -1.87 25.88
N GLY A 117 0.33 -1.64 26.68
CA GLY A 117 -0.03 -0.30 27.16
C GLY A 117 1.02 0.33 28.07
N LEU A 118 1.94 -0.47 28.61
CA LEU A 118 3.12 -0.01 29.32
C LEU A 118 4.33 -0.03 28.38
N LYS A 119 4.80 1.16 27.99
CA LYS A 119 6.06 1.32 27.25
C LYS A 119 7.19 1.53 28.23
N LEU A 120 8.16 0.61 28.26
CA LEU A 120 9.42 0.84 28.96
C LEU A 120 10.24 1.83 28.14
N SER A 121 10.62 2.96 28.74
CA SER A 121 11.55 3.91 28.15
C SER A 121 12.92 3.71 28.79
N ALA A 122 13.84 3.15 28.03
CA ALA A 122 15.23 2.92 28.42
C ALA A 122 16.09 2.90 27.15
N CYS A 123 17.40 3.11 27.26
CA CYS A 123 18.26 3.01 26.08
C CYS A 123 18.44 1.54 25.65
N GLY A 124 18.81 1.31 24.38
CA GLY A 124 18.97 -0.04 23.83
C GLY A 124 19.94 -0.92 24.64
N GLN A 125 21.01 -0.30 25.20
CA GLN A 125 21.98 -0.96 26.08
C GLN A 125 21.36 -1.44 27.39
N GLU A 126 20.46 -0.67 28.01
CA GLU A 126 19.79 -1.05 29.25
C GLU A 126 18.79 -2.19 29.02
N LEU A 127 18.04 -2.12 27.92
CA LEU A 127 17.06 -3.15 27.55
C LEU A 127 17.72 -4.46 27.10
N GLY A 128 18.87 -4.40 26.43
CA GLY A 128 19.59 -5.61 26.02
C GLY A 128 20.73 -6.03 26.96
N GLY A 129 21.03 -5.25 28.00
CA GLY A 129 22.00 -5.59 29.02
C GLY A 129 21.48 -6.60 30.04
N ASN A 130 22.37 -7.18 30.84
CA ASN A 130 22.00 -8.12 31.89
C ASN A 130 21.33 -7.46 33.12
N MET A 131 21.36 -6.13 33.20
CA MET A 131 20.88 -5.38 34.35
C MET A 131 19.35 -5.47 34.50
N LEU A 132 18.60 -5.38 33.39
CA LEU A 132 17.13 -5.39 33.40
C LEU A 132 16.55 -6.77 33.09
N PHE A 133 17.19 -7.55 32.19
CA PHE A 133 16.65 -8.84 31.75
C PHE A 133 17.73 -9.94 31.76
N PRO A 134 17.50 -11.08 32.42
CA PRO A 134 18.48 -12.18 32.46
C PRO A 134 18.46 -13.07 31.20
N ARG A 135 17.39 -13.01 30.40
CA ARG A 135 17.26 -13.74 29.13
C ARG A 135 16.77 -12.81 28.02
N ARG A 136 17.34 -12.99 26.82
CA ARG A 136 17.00 -12.25 25.60
C ARG A 136 16.78 -13.26 24.49
N ILE A 137 15.70 -13.09 23.74
CA ILE A 137 15.32 -13.99 22.65
C ILE A 137 15.72 -13.37 21.30
N GLY A 138 15.77 -12.04 21.23
CA GLY A 138 16.23 -11.29 20.06
C GLY A 138 16.22 -9.78 20.32
N PHE A 139 16.86 -9.03 19.43
CA PHE A 139 16.85 -7.57 19.41
C PHE A 139 16.56 -7.13 17.97
N SER A 140 15.59 -6.25 17.78
CA SER A 140 15.23 -5.69 16.48
C SER A 140 15.45 -4.19 16.53
N GLY A 141 16.17 -3.65 15.55
CA GLY A 141 16.52 -2.24 15.45
C GLY A 141 17.33 -1.99 14.19
N THR A 142 17.64 -0.73 13.91
CA THR A 142 18.50 -0.37 12.78
C THR A 142 19.85 -1.05 12.97
N PRO A 143 20.31 -1.87 12.01
CA PRO A 143 21.54 -2.63 12.17
C PRO A 143 22.69 -1.63 12.32
N SER A 144 23.23 -1.59 13.53
CA SER A 144 24.38 -0.79 13.89
C SER A 144 25.20 -1.59 14.87
N ASP A 145 26.51 -1.34 14.91
CA ASP A 145 27.40 -1.96 15.89
C ASP A 145 27.12 -1.47 17.34
N LEU A 146 26.04 -0.72 17.55
CA LEU A 146 25.52 -0.29 18.85
C LEU A 146 24.66 -1.37 19.52
N LEU A 147 24.82 -2.64 19.14
CA LEU A 147 24.20 -3.73 19.88
C LEU A 147 24.77 -3.77 21.31
N PRO A 148 23.91 -4.05 22.30
CA PRO A 148 24.35 -4.41 23.63
C PRO A 148 25.48 -5.43 23.59
N VAL A 149 26.60 -5.13 24.27
CA VAL A 149 27.82 -5.98 24.29
C VAL A 149 27.47 -7.44 24.61
N GLU A 150 26.48 -7.66 25.46
CA GLU A 150 25.98 -8.96 25.90
C GLU A 150 25.26 -9.77 24.82
N LEU A 151 24.81 -9.14 23.72
CA LEU A 151 24.22 -9.80 22.56
C LEU A 151 25.28 -10.24 21.52
N GLY A 152 26.54 -9.84 21.71
CA GLY A 152 27.64 -10.18 20.82
C GLY A 152 27.61 -9.38 19.52
N ARG A 153 28.01 -10.01 18.41
CA ARG A 153 28.10 -9.35 17.10
C ARG A 153 26.79 -9.44 16.34
N CYS A 154 26.45 -8.37 15.63
CA CYS A 154 25.32 -8.38 14.71
C CYS A 154 25.60 -9.36 13.57
N HIS A 155 24.78 -10.39 13.44
CA HIS A 155 24.82 -11.32 12.31
C HIS A 155 23.72 -10.94 11.33
N TYR A 156 24.12 -10.40 10.18
CA TYR A 156 23.20 -10.04 9.11
C TYR A 156 22.68 -11.32 8.43
N GLU A 157 21.36 -11.42 8.27
CA GLU A 157 20.75 -12.50 7.51
C GLU A 157 21.22 -12.40 6.05
N LYS A 158 21.83 -13.48 5.55
CA LYS A 158 22.36 -13.53 4.19
C LYS A 158 21.22 -13.31 3.18
N GLY A 159 21.37 -12.28 2.36
CA GLY A 159 20.43 -11.96 1.28
C GLY A 159 19.25 -11.09 1.69
N SER A 160 19.16 -10.64 2.95
CA SER A 160 18.10 -9.71 3.39
C SER A 160 18.12 -8.41 2.58
N ASP A 161 19.29 -7.77 2.45
CA ASP A 161 19.44 -6.56 1.63
C ASP A 161 19.14 -6.83 0.16
N GLY A 162 19.47 -8.03 -0.34
CA GLY A 162 19.15 -8.45 -1.70
C GLY A 162 17.65 -8.52 -1.95
N LYS A 163 16.85 -9.00 -0.98
CA LYS A 163 15.39 -8.98 -1.05
C LYS A 163 14.85 -7.55 -1.08
N MET A 164 15.38 -6.68 -0.22
CA MET A 164 15.00 -5.27 -0.17
C MET A 164 15.30 -4.57 -1.51
N ILE A 165 16.54 -4.70 -2.02
CA ILE A 165 16.92 -4.14 -3.33
C ILE A 165 16.04 -4.70 -4.44
N HIS A 166 15.83 -6.02 -4.48
CA HIS A 166 14.97 -6.64 -5.49
C HIS A 166 13.58 -6.00 -5.55
N VAL A 167 12.94 -5.77 -4.40
CA VAL A 167 11.64 -5.07 -4.32
C VAL A 167 11.76 -3.62 -4.75
N LEU A 168 12.76 -2.88 -4.26
CA LEU A 168 12.97 -1.47 -4.60
C LEU A 168 13.36 -1.24 -6.08
N THR A 169 13.85 -2.27 -6.76
CA THR A 169 14.19 -2.22 -8.19
C THR A 169 13.16 -2.90 -9.10
N SER A 170 12.13 -3.54 -8.53
CA SER A 170 11.10 -4.22 -9.32
C SER A 170 10.16 -3.19 -9.95
N PRO A 171 10.01 -3.15 -11.29
CA PRO A 171 9.06 -2.26 -11.96
C PRO A 171 7.59 -2.55 -11.63
N GLU A 172 7.29 -3.72 -11.06
CA GLU A 172 5.93 -4.08 -10.62
C GLU A 172 5.50 -3.36 -9.34
N VAL A 173 6.49 -2.91 -8.56
CA VAL A 173 6.33 -2.28 -7.24
C VAL A 173 6.73 -0.80 -7.29
N MET A 174 7.83 -0.48 -7.97
CA MET A 174 8.39 0.86 -8.04
C MET A 174 8.27 1.45 -9.45
N SER A 175 8.03 2.75 -9.50
CA SER A 175 8.12 3.53 -10.74
C SER A 175 9.05 4.71 -10.53
N ALA A 176 9.73 5.12 -11.61
CA ALA A 176 10.62 6.27 -11.61
C ALA A 176 10.15 7.25 -12.68
N THR A 177 10.12 8.53 -12.31
CA THR A 177 9.78 9.62 -13.24
C THR A 177 11.00 10.54 -13.34
N ALA A 178 11.53 10.70 -14.56
CA ALA A 178 12.54 11.70 -14.82
C ALA A 178 11.88 13.09 -14.84
N LEU A 179 12.44 14.02 -14.07
CA LEU A 179 12.01 15.41 -14.08
C LEU A 179 12.68 16.14 -15.25
N GLY A 180 11.96 17.06 -15.88
CA GLY A 180 12.50 17.91 -16.95
C GLY A 180 13.51 18.94 -16.43
N ASP A 181 14.19 19.63 -17.35
CA ASP A 181 15.20 20.65 -17.01
C ASP A 181 14.61 21.87 -16.29
N ASP A 182 13.29 22.07 -16.40
CA ASP A 182 12.51 23.16 -15.79
C ASP A 182 11.86 22.77 -14.44
N TRP A 183 12.34 21.69 -13.82
CA TRP A 183 11.80 21.25 -12.54
C TRP A 183 11.97 22.33 -11.46
N SER A 184 10.98 22.38 -10.56
CA SER A 184 10.98 23.24 -9.39
C SER A 184 10.43 22.47 -8.20
N ILE A 185 10.77 22.92 -7.00
CA ILE A 185 10.28 22.35 -5.75
C ILE A 185 8.76 22.40 -5.72
N GLU A 186 8.16 23.55 -6.03
CA GLU A 186 6.72 23.73 -6.11
C GLU A 186 6.09 22.90 -7.24
N GLY A 187 6.82 22.63 -8.32
CA GLY A 187 6.41 21.71 -9.38
C GLY A 187 6.28 20.27 -8.88
N ILE A 188 7.32 19.78 -8.18
CA ILE A 188 7.31 18.44 -7.57
C ILE A 188 6.20 18.34 -6.53
N LEU A 189 6.06 19.32 -5.64
CA LEU A 189 5.03 19.30 -4.60
C LEU A 189 3.61 19.35 -5.18
N ARG A 190 3.38 20.09 -6.27
CA ARG A 190 2.08 20.04 -6.98
C ARG A 190 1.83 18.68 -7.62
N MET A 191 2.84 18.05 -8.20
CA MET A 191 2.73 16.70 -8.73
C MET A 191 2.36 15.71 -7.62
N VAL A 192 2.99 15.82 -6.45
CA VAL A 192 2.67 14.97 -5.28
C VAL A 192 1.24 15.23 -4.78
N ALA A 193 0.86 16.49 -4.58
CA ALA A 193 -0.45 16.87 -4.05
C ALA A 193 -1.61 16.38 -4.94
N ASN A 194 -1.38 16.24 -6.24
CA ASN A 194 -2.41 15.84 -7.20
C ASN A 194 -2.23 14.41 -7.74
N GLY A 195 -1.21 13.68 -7.28
CA GLY A 195 -0.86 12.35 -7.79
C GLY A 195 -1.52 11.18 -7.04
N GLY A 196 -2.36 11.45 -6.04
CA GLY A 196 -2.99 10.41 -5.22
C GLY A 196 -2.01 9.65 -4.31
N TYR A 197 -0.90 10.29 -3.92
CA TYR A 197 0.09 9.69 -3.03
C TYR A 197 -0.31 9.88 -1.56
N HIS A 198 -0.14 8.84 -0.74
CA HIS A 198 -0.51 8.83 0.69
C HIS A 198 0.68 9.11 1.62
N ALA A 199 1.90 9.12 1.08
CA ALA A 199 3.12 9.38 1.82
C ALA A 199 4.14 10.04 0.90
N LEU A 200 4.82 11.06 1.44
CA LEU A 200 5.98 11.69 0.83
C LEU A 200 7.16 11.50 1.76
N ILE A 201 8.25 10.92 1.25
CA ILE A 201 9.47 10.68 2.01
C ILE A 201 10.59 11.48 1.34
N ASP A 202 10.99 12.59 1.97
CA ASP A 202 12.18 13.38 1.61
C ASP A 202 13.19 13.26 2.75
N THR A 203 14.13 12.32 2.63
CA THR A 203 15.17 12.13 3.65
C THR A 203 16.20 13.28 3.59
N GLY A 204 16.14 14.19 4.55
CA GLY A 204 17.16 15.25 4.74
C GLY A 204 16.86 16.59 4.06
N ALA A 205 15.63 16.83 3.60
CA ALA A 205 15.23 18.05 2.90
C ALA A 205 16.13 18.38 1.68
N LEU A 206 16.77 17.35 1.11
CA LEU A 206 17.82 17.49 0.10
C LEU A 206 17.30 18.10 -1.22
N ILE A 207 16.00 17.96 -1.47
CA ILE A 207 15.36 18.42 -2.71
C ILE A 207 14.62 19.74 -2.49
N THR A 208 13.95 19.91 -1.35
CA THR A 208 13.02 21.05 -1.16
C THR A 208 13.65 22.26 -0.47
N GLY A 209 14.63 22.09 0.43
CA GLY A 209 15.09 23.18 1.30
C GLY A 209 13.96 23.79 2.17
N LEU A 210 12.81 23.12 2.26
CA LEU A 210 11.64 23.52 3.03
C LEU A 210 11.57 22.72 4.31
N THR A 211 11.01 23.30 5.36
CA THR A 211 10.66 22.55 6.57
C THR A 211 9.48 21.64 6.30
N ASN A 212 9.35 20.55 7.08
CA ASN A 212 8.22 19.64 6.96
C ASN A 212 6.86 20.34 7.12
N LEU A 213 6.78 21.38 7.97
CA LEU A 213 5.58 22.23 8.09
C LEU A 213 5.30 23.03 6.81
N GLN A 214 6.32 23.60 6.19
CA GLN A 214 6.16 24.33 4.92
C GLN A 214 5.68 23.40 3.80
N VAL A 215 6.25 22.20 3.71
CA VAL A 215 5.80 21.17 2.77
C VAL A 215 4.35 20.78 3.04
N ALA A 216 4.00 20.45 4.28
CA ALA A 216 2.63 20.07 4.65
C ALA A 216 1.61 21.17 4.32
N THR A 217 1.95 22.42 4.65
CA THR A 217 1.11 23.60 4.34
C THR A 217 0.95 23.78 2.82
N PHE A 218 2.04 23.60 2.07
CA PHE A 218 2.01 23.71 0.62
C PHE A 218 1.09 22.64 0.00
N LEU A 219 1.22 21.37 0.41
CA LEU A 219 0.42 20.27 -0.11
C LEU A 219 -1.08 20.51 0.15
N LEU A 220 -1.45 20.91 1.37
CA LEU A 220 -2.85 21.23 1.74
C LEU A 220 -3.46 22.37 0.91
N ASN A 221 -2.65 23.36 0.55
CA ASN A 221 -3.13 24.51 -0.23
C ASN A 221 -3.21 24.24 -1.74
N ASN A 222 -2.60 23.17 -2.25
CA ASN A 222 -2.40 22.94 -3.69
C ASN A 222 -2.93 21.58 -4.20
N GLY A 223 -3.60 20.79 -3.37
CA GLY A 223 -4.18 19.50 -3.75
C GLY A 223 -4.67 18.69 -2.55
N LEU A 224 -4.43 17.38 -2.57
CA LEU A 224 -4.86 16.40 -1.57
C LEU A 224 -6.39 16.25 -1.44
N GLU A 225 -7.09 16.31 -2.58
CA GLU A 225 -8.52 16.04 -2.62
C GLU A 225 -8.83 14.67 -1.99
N GLY A 226 -9.78 14.66 -1.04
CA GLY A 226 -10.12 13.46 -0.27
C GLY A 226 -9.25 13.19 0.96
N MET A 227 -8.32 14.07 1.34
CA MET A 227 -7.57 13.96 2.60
C MET A 227 -7.95 15.08 3.59
N ASP A 228 -8.22 14.71 4.84
CA ASP A 228 -8.61 15.66 5.91
C ASP A 228 -7.44 16.48 6.46
N GLY A 229 -6.20 16.05 6.21
CA GLY A 229 -5.01 16.69 6.77
C GLY A 229 -3.70 16.01 6.36
N VAL A 230 -2.59 16.69 6.67
CA VAL A 230 -1.23 16.17 6.48
C VAL A 230 -0.58 16.01 7.84
N VAL A 231 -0.10 14.80 8.14
CA VAL A 231 0.75 14.52 9.30
C VAL A 231 2.20 14.55 8.86
N TYR A 232 3.03 15.28 9.58
CA TYR A 232 4.46 15.38 9.33
C TYR A 232 5.24 15.19 10.62
N LEU A 233 6.53 14.82 10.52
CA LEU A 233 7.42 14.77 11.67
C LEU A 233 8.13 16.12 11.81
N ASP A 234 8.11 16.74 12.98
CA ASP A 234 8.86 17.98 13.22
C ASP A 234 10.36 17.72 13.41
N GLU A 235 11.16 18.78 13.58
CA GLU A 235 12.61 18.69 13.78
C GLU A 235 13.03 17.89 15.03
N ALA A 236 12.10 17.57 15.92
CA ALA A 236 12.30 16.76 17.12
C ALA A 236 11.66 15.36 17.00
N ASP A 237 11.35 14.91 15.78
CA ASP A 237 10.68 13.63 15.46
C ASP A 237 9.30 13.47 16.12
N ARG A 238 8.60 14.56 16.42
CA ARG A 238 7.23 14.53 16.94
C ARG A 238 6.23 14.61 15.79
N LYS A 239 5.17 13.81 15.89
CA LYS A 239 4.01 13.86 14.98
C LYS A 239 3.11 15.06 15.29
#